data_AF-V2YFL6-F1
#
_entry.id   AF-V2YFL6-F1
#
_cell.length_a   1.000
_cell.length_b   1.000
_cell.length_c   1.000
_cell.angle_alpha   90.00
_cell.angle_beta   90.00
_cell.angle_gamma   90.00
#
_symmetry.space_group_name_H-M   'P 1'
#
loop_
_entity.id
_entity.type
_entity.pdbx_description
1 polymer ?
#
loop_
_entity_poly.entity_id
_entity_poly.type
_entity_poly.pdbx_seq_one_letter_code
_entity_poly.pdbx_strand_id
1 'polypeptide(L)'
;MAEQCAFCGKKLGLFNDSLVCGNISQPVCQDCRKKYQDAPQALRCRDLVEKGSPVEPELVQAFLEREQKELDEINAEQERLGKLMSCCGQPMTPVSVSEFQLGRQGFFTGDWPNIIAGAMELAVFQCEQCGQVKFMNPKFIDPRAIKQNLRGG
;
A
#
# COMPACT_ATOMS: atom_id res chain seq x y z
N MET A 1 42.00 -8.09 5.83
CA MET A 1 41.44 -9.07 4.88
C MET A 1 41.00 -8.28 3.65
N ALA A 2 41.27 -8.74 2.42
CA ALA A 2 40.85 -8.00 1.23
C ALA A 2 39.32 -7.98 1.15
N GLU A 3 38.73 -6.80 1.00
CA GLU A 3 37.28 -6.67 0.83
C GLU A 3 36.83 -7.36 -0.47
N GLN A 4 35.68 -8.01 -0.43
CA GLN A 4 35.07 -8.66 -1.59
C GLN A 4 33.77 -7.96 -1.94
N CYS A 5 33.40 -7.97 -3.21
CA CYS A 5 32.13 -7.44 -3.65
C CYS A 5 30.98 -8.26 -3.06
N ALA A 6 30.08 -7.58 -2.36
CA ALA A 6 28.93 -8.20 -1.70
C ALA A 6 27.99 -8.93 -2.66
N PHE A 7 27.92 -8.54 -3.95
CA PHE A 7 27.03 -9.19 -4.93
C PHE A 7 27.67 -10.34 -5.73
N CYS A 8 28.96 -10.27 -6.02
CA CYS A 8 29.61 -11.21 -6.94
C CYS A 8 30.88 -11.89 -6.39
N GLY A 9 31.30 -11.55 -5.17
CA GLY A 9 32.48 -12.13 -4.52
C GLY A 9 33.83 -11.74 -5.12
N LYS A 10 33.88 -10.92 -6.19
CA LYS A 10 35.13 -10.41 -6.77
C LYS A 10 35.94 -9.68 -5.70
N LYS A 11 37.24 -9.99 -5.57
CA LYS A 11 38.17 -9.24 -4.71
C LYS A 11 38.25 -7.78 -5.16
N LEU A 12 38.11 -6.87 -4.21
CA LEU A 12 38.16 -5.44 -4.45
C LEU A 12 39.60 -4.93 -4.25
N GLY A 13 40.02 -4.00 -5.10
CA GLY A 13 41.29 -3.27 -4.98
C GLY A 13 41.12 -1.93 -4.26
N LEU A 14 42.13 -1.06 -4.33
CA LEU A 14 42.12 0.28 -3.71
C LEU A 14 40.98 1.21 -4.20
N PHE A 15 40.36 0.92 -5.35
CA PHE A 15 39.27 1.69 -5.93
C PHE A 15 37.96 0.90 -5.87
N ASN A 16 37.51 0.57 -4.66
CA ASN A 16 36.20 -0.01 -4.42
C ASN A 16 35.12 1.06 -4.43
N ASP A 17 33.88 0.62 -4.60
CA ASP A 17 32.71 1.47 -4.52
C ASP A 17 31.76 0.92 -3.46
N SER A 18 30.77 1.72 -3.06
CA SER A 18 29.78 1.28 -2.09
C SER A 18 28.35 1.53 -2.57
N LEU A 19 27.44 0.70 -2.08
CA LEU A 19 26.04 0.77 -2.46
C LEU A 19 25.15 0.41 -1.27
N VAL A 20 24.18 1.28 -0.98
CA VAL A 20 23.33 1.12 0.20
C VAL A 20 22.24 0.07 -0.04
N CYS A 21 22.17 -0.94 0.82
CA CYS A 21 21.15 -1.99 0.85
C CYS A 21 20.59 -2.08 2.26
N GLY A 22 19.29 -1.83 2.46
CA GLY A 22 18.65 -1.90 3.78
C GLY A 22 19.29 -1.00 4.83
N ASN A 23 19.68 0.22 4.44
CA ASN A 23 20.45 1.20 5.25
C ASN A 23 21.88 0.78 5.61
N ILE A 24 22.42 -0.26 4.97
CA ILE A 24 23.79 -0.73 5.19
C ILE A 24 24.60 -0.48 3.93
N SER A 25 25.80 0.08 4.11
CA SER A 25 26.76 0.26 3.03
C SER A 25 27.40 -1.07 2.65
N GLN A 26 27.19 -1.54 1.42
CA GLN A 26 27.76 -2.79 0.92
C GLN A 26 28.95 -2.48 0.00
N PRO A 27 30.11 -3.14 0.18
CA PRO A 27 31.25 -2.98 -0.72
C PRO A 27 30.92 -3.65 -2.07
N VAL A 28 31.08 -2.92 -3.17
CA VAL A 28 30.74 -3.41 -4.52
C VAL A 28 31.82 -3.08 -5.54
N CYS A 29 31.91 -3.92 -6.59
CA CYS A 29 32.69 -3.58 -7.78
C CYS A 29 31.90 -2.61 -8.67
N GLN A 30 32.60 -1.92 -9.58
CA GLN A 30 31.97 -0.95 -10.49
C GLN A 30 30.87 -1.56 -11.36
N ASP A 31 31.04 -2.81 -11.82
CA ASP A 31 30.03 -3.51 -12.63
C ASP A 31 28.72 -3.69 -11.85
N CYS A 32 28.82 -4.18 -10.62
CA CYS A 32 27.66 -4.37 -9.73
C CYS A 32 27.05 -3.03 -9.33
N ARG A 33 27.86 -1.98 -9.12
CA ARG A 33 27.34 -0.64 -8.87
C ARG A 33 26.48 -0.14 -10.02
N LYS A 34 26.99 -0.17 -11.25
CA LYS A 34 26.25 0.27 -12.44
C LYS A 34 24.97 -0.53 -12.64
N LYS A 35 24.98 -1.83 -12.34
CA LYS A 35 23.79 -2.69 -12.45
C LYS A 35 22.71 -2.34 -11.43
N TYR A 36 23.08 -2.03 -10.18
CA TYR A 36 22.12 -1.92 -9.08
C TYR A 36 21.85 -0.49 -8.58
N GLN A 37 22.63 0.52 -9.01
CA GLN A 37 22.49 1.90 -8.53
C GLN A 37 21.07 2.46 -8.70
N ASP A 38 20.43 2.14 -9.83
CA ASP A 38 19.10 2.62 -10.20
C ASP A 38 17.99 1.60 -9.88
N ALA A 39 18.37 0.41 -9.40
CA ALA A 39 17.42 -0.62 -9.02
C ALA A 39 16.71 -0.25 -7.71
N PRO A 40 15.41 -0.57 -7.56
CA PRO A 40 14.70 -0.40 -6.29
C PRO A 40 15.41 -1.10 -5.14
N GLN A 41 15.37 -0.49 -3.95
CA GLN A 41 16.10 -0.99 -2.78
C GLN A 41 15.69 -2.42 -2.39
N ALA A 42 14.40 -2.74 -2.44
CA ALA A 42 13.90 -4.08 -2.15
C ALA A 42 14.45 -5.14 -3.12
N LEU A 43 14.49 -4.85 -4.43
CA LEU A 43 15.03 -5.78 -5.44
C LEU A 43 16.51 -6.02 -5.23
N ARG A 44 17.26 -4.95 -4.98
CA ARG A 44 18.69 -4.98 -4.70
C ARG A 44 19.01 -5.77 -3.43
N CYS A 45 18.29 -5.53 -2.33
CA CYS A 45 18.44 -6.29 -1.08
C CYS A 45 18.11 -7.78 -1.27
N ARG A 46 17.06 -8.09 -2.04
CA ARG A 46 16.67 -9.48 -2.34
C ARG A 46 17.75 -10.21 -3.13
N ASP A 47 18.23 -9.61 -4.22
CA ASP A 47 19.32 -10.17 -5.03
C ASP A 47 20.60 -10.35 -4.20
N LEU A 48 20.90 -9.41 -3.30
CA LEU A 48 22.06 -9.49 -2.42
C LEU A 48 21.97 -10.67 -1.43
N VAL A 49 20.80 -10.89 -0.83
CA VAL A 49 20.57 -12.01 0.09
C VAL A 49 20.56 -13.35 -0.66
N GLU A 50 20.01 -13.39 -1.87
CA GLU A 50 19.88 -14.62 -2.66
C GLU A 50 21.21 -15.08 -3.28
N LYS A 51 22.00 -14.15 -3.83
CA LYS A 51 23.15 -14.46 -4.70
C LYS A 51 24.48 -13.98 -4.14
N GLY A 52 24.44 -13.13 -3.11
CA GLY A 52 25.60 -12.41 -2.60
C GLY A 52 26.04 -12.85 -1.21
N SER A 53 26.81 -11.97 -0.58
CA SER A 53 27.33 -12.09 0.78
C SER A 53 27.26 -10.70 1.42
N PRO A 54 26.10 -10.36 2.02
CA PRO A 54 25.94 -9.09 2.72
C PRO A 54 26.90 -8.97 3.90
N VAL A 55 27.39 -7.76 4.19
CA VAL A 55 28.23 -7.48 5.37
C VAL A 55 27.50 -7.83 6.67
N GLU A 56 26.21 -7.53 6.73
CA GLU A 56 25.33 -7.80 7.88
C GLU A 56 24.02 -8.41 7.35
N PRO A 57 23.97 -9.74 7.14
CA PRO A 57 22.83 -10.40 6.50
C PRO A 57 21.54 -10.24 7.32
N GLU A 58 21.63 -10.27 8.65
CA GLU A 58 20.48 -10.15 9.55
C GLU A 58 19.73 -8.81 9.38
N LEU A 59 20.46 -7.70 9.27
CA LEU A 59 19.84 -6.39 9.09
C LEU A 59 19.23 -6.20 7.70
N VAL A 60 19.86 -6.76 6.65
CA VAL A 60 19.29 -6.74 5.29
C VAL A 60 18.02 -7.60 5.23
N GLN A 61 18.00 -8.74 5.91
CA GLN A 61 16.81 -9.58 6.04
C GLN A 61 15.71 -8.86 6.82
N ALA A 62 16.02 -8.25 7.96
CA ALA A 62 15.06 -7.48 8.75
C ALA A 62 14.48 -6.26 7.99
N PHE A 63 15.21 -5.70 7.03
CA PHE A 63 14.66 -4.71 6.11
C PHE A 63 13.63 -5.32 5.15
N LEU A 64 13.97 -6.45 4.51
CA LEU A 64 13.07 -7.14 3.59
C LEU A 64 11.80 -7.65 4.28
N GLU A 65 11.91 -8.16 5.50
CA GLU A 65 10.77 -8.61 6.30
C GLU A 65 9.82 -7.46 6.66
N ARG A 66 10.34 -6.28 6.99
CA ARG A 66 9.52 -5.09 7.24
C ARG A 66 8.74 -4.67 6.00
N GLU A 67 9.41 -4.57 4.87
CA GLU A 67 8.77 -4.25 3.58
C GLU A 67 7.69 -5.28 3.23
N GLN A 68 8.00 -6.58 3.39
CA GLN A 68 7.03 -7.64 3.11
C GLN A 68 5.83 -7.55 4.05
N LYS A 69 6.06 -7.33 5.34
CA LYS A 69 4.99 -7.19 6.33
C LYS A 69 4.09 -6.00 6.04
N GLU A 70 4.66 -4.85 5.67
CA GLU A 70 3.88 -3.68 5.26
C GLU A 70 3.01 -3.99 4.03
N LEU A 71 3.57 -4.66 3.03
CA LEU A 71 2.81 -5.11 1.85
C LEU A 71 1.70 -6.10 2.21
N ASP A 72 1.98 -7.05 3.10
CA ASP A 72 1.02 -8.06 3.55
C ASP A 72 -0.11 -7.41 4.36
N GLU A 73 0.20 -6.42 5.21
CA GLU A 73 -0.80 -5.64 5.94
C GLU A 73 -1.70 -4.83 4.99
N ILE A 74 -1.10 -4.17 3.98
CA ILE A 74 -1.85 -3.46 2.93
C ILE A 74 -2.76 -4.43 2.16
N ASN A 75 -2.24 -5.57 1.74
CA ASN A 75 -3.00 -6.57 1.00
C ASN A 75 -4.13 -7.17 1.85
N ALA A 76 -3.87 -7.46 3.13
CA ALA A 76 -4.86 -7.99 4.05
C ALA A 76 -6.00 -6.99 4.30
N GLU A 77 -5.68 -5.71 4.45
CA GLU A 77 -6.70 -4.66 4.57
C GLU A 77 -7.50 -4.51 3.28
N GLN A 78 -6.86 -4.56 2.10
CA GLN A 78 -7.56 -4.56 0.82
C GLN A 78 -8.51 -5.75 0.67
N GLU A 79 -8.07 -6.96 1.05
CA GLU A 79 -8.91 -8.16 1.03
C GLU A 79 -10.10 -8.02 1.99
N ARG A 80 -9.85 -7.52 3.21
CA ARG A 80 -10.90 -7.25 4.20
C ARG A 80 -11.92 -6.26 3.67
N LEU A 81 -11.47 -5.14 3.09
CA LEU A 81 -12.34 -4.13 2.48
C LEU A 81 -13.12 -4.73 1.31
N GLY A 82 -12.48 -5.53 0.46
CA GLY A 82 -13.14 -6.25 -0.64
C GLY A 82 -14.26 -7.17 -0.15
N LYS A 83 -14.03 -7.92 0.93
CA LYS A 83 -15.07 -8.76 1.58
C LYS A 83 -16.21 -7.91 2.14
N LEU A 84 -15.90 -6.80 2.81
CA LEU A 84 -16.92 -5.88 3.33
C LEU A 84 -17.77 -5.27 2.22
N MET A 85 -17.17 -4.98 1.07
CA MET A 85 -17.83 -4.43 -0.13
C MET A 85 -18.34 -5.52 -1.08
N SER A 86 -18.53 -6.75 -0.61
CA SER A 86 -19.15 -7.83 -1.38
C SER A 86 -20.60 -8.08 -0.94
N CYS A 87 -21.43 -8.51 -1.88
CA CYS A 87 -22.80 -8.97 -1.67
C CYS A 87 -23.17 -9.98 -2.76
N CYS A 88 -23.98 -11.00 -2.43
CA CYS A 88 -24.37 -12.05 -3.38
C CYS A 88 -23.19 -12.73 -4.10
N GLY A 89 -22.02 -12.82 -3.44
CA GLY A 89 -20.82 -13.44 -4.01
C GLY A 89 -20.05 -12.58 -5.03
N GLN A 90 -20.44 -11.31 -5.22
CA GLN A 90 -19.79 -10.38 -6.14
C GLN A 90 -19.45 -9.06 -5.44
N PRO A 91 -18.47 -8.29 -5.95
CA PRO A 91 -18.24 -6.92 -5.48
C PRO A 91 -19.48 -6.05 -5.73
N MET A 92 -19.77 -5.15 -4.81
CA MET A 92 -20.84 -4.16 -4.95
C MET A 92 -20.38 -2.99 -5.82
N THR A 93 -21.30 -2.42 -6.59
CA THR A 93 -21.02 -1.30 -7.50
C THR A 93 -20.96 0.01 -6.70
N PRO A 94 -19.88 0.81 -6.80
CA PRO A 94 -19.83 2.15 -6.22
C PRO A 94 -20.78 3.07 -6.99
N VAL A 95 -21.72 3.68 -6.28
CA VAL A 95 -22.75 4.54 -6.88
C VAL A 95 -22.35 6.00 -6.80
N SER A 96 -22.04 6.48 -5.59
CA SER A 96 -21.71 7.88 -5.34
C SER A 96 -20.92 8.06 -4.06
N VAL A 97 -20.30 9.23 -3.91
CA VAL A 97 -19.92 9.78 -2.61
C VAL A 97 -20.77 11.03 -2.44
N SER A 98 -21.61 11.08 -1.41
CA SER A 98 -22.53 12.18 -1.18
C SER A 98 -22.65 12.52 0.29
N GLU A 99 -22.97 13.77 0.57
CA GLU A 99 -23.23 14.25 1.91
C GLU A 99 -24.66 13.89 2.32
N PHE A 100 -24.81 13.08 3.36
CA PHE A 100 -26.09 12.70 3.92
C PHE A 100 -26.36 13.51 5.18
N GLN A 101 -27.53 14.17 5.23
CA GLN A 101 -27.98 14.88 6.42
C GLN A 101 -28.30 13.87 7.52
N LEU A 102 -27.65 13.98 8.67
CA LEU A 102 -27.81 13.07 9.80
C LEU A 102 -28.92 13.54 10.74
N GLY A 103 -30.13 13.80 10.24
CA GLY A 103 -31.23 14.22 11.10
C GLY A 103 -32.59 13.68 10.64
N ARG A 104 -33.56 13.71 11.56
CA ARG A 104 -34.95 13.39 11.25
C ARG A 104 -35.73 14.69 11.19
N GLN A 105 -36.26 15.01 10.01
CA GLN A 105 -37.17 16.13 9.86
C GLN A 105 -38.40 15.90 10.74
N GLY A 106 -38.64 16.82 11.68
CA GLY A 106 -39.74 16.72 12.64
C GLY A 106 -40.87 17.64 12.23
N PHE A 107 -42.12 17.14 12.20
CA PHE A 107 -43.29 17.98 11.91
C PHE A 107 -43.42 19.20 12.85
N PHE A 108 -43.00 19.05 14.12
CA PHE A 108 -43.09 20.11 15.14
C PHE A 108 -41.85 21.01 15.24
N THR A 109 -40.68 20.54 14.80
CA THR A 109 -39.40 21.27 14.94
C THR A 109 -38.76 21.69 13.60
N GLY A 110 -39.38 21.33 12.47
CA GLY A 110 -38.86 21.62 11.14
C GLY A 110 -37.48 20.98 10.90
N ASP A 111 -36.57 21.74 10.28
CA ASP A 111 -35.19 21.34 9.96
C ASP A 111 -34.17 21.61 11.09
N TRP A 112 -34.59 22.15 12.23
CA TRP A 112 -33.67 22.41 13.35
C TRP A 112 -32.87 21.16 13.78
N PRO A 113 -33.46 19.94 13.86
CA PRO A 113 -32.70 18.72 14.14
C PRO A 113 -31.68 18.37 13.05
N ASN A 114 -31.95 18.68 11.78
CA ASN A 114 -31.04 18.44 10.65
C ASN A 114 -29.82 19.37 10.72
N ILE A 115 -30.03 20.64 11.06
CA ILE A 115 -28.96 21.64 11.17
C ILE A 115 -28.02 21.32 12.34
N ILE A 116 -28.56 20.84 13.47
CA ILE A 116 -27.78 20.55 14.68
C ILE A 116 -26.99 19.25 14.56
N ALA A 117 -27.55 18.23 13.90
CA ALA A 117 -26.93 16.92 13.79
C ALA A 117 -25.85 16.84 12.68
N GLY A 118 -25.81 17.84 11.80
CA GLY A 118 -24.79 17.97 10.76
C GLY A 118 -25.00 16.98 9.61
N ALA A 119 -24.09 17.05 8.65
CA ALA A 119 -24.09 16.20 7.47
C ALA A 119 -22.79 15.38 7.42
N MET A 120 -22.89 14.14 6.93
CA MET A 120 -21.77 13.22 6.83
C MET A 120 -21.60 12.74 5.40
N GLU A 121 -20.40 12.88 4.88
CA GLU A 121 -20.02 12.32 3.59
C GLU A 121 -19.93 10.80 3.69
N LEU A 122 -20.70 10.09 2.85
CA LEU A 122 -20.72 8.64 2.78
C LEU A 122 -20.54 8.19 1.32
N ALA A 123 -19.74 7.14 1.15
CA ALA A 123 -19.69 6.36 -0.07
C ALA A 123 -20.84 5.34 -0.09
N VAL A 124 -21.56 5.30 -1.20
CA VAL A 124 -22.72 4.44 -1.41
C VAL A 124 -22.35 3.31 -2.36
N PHE A 125 -22.60 2.08 -1.94
CA PHE A 125 -22.43 0.89 -2.75
C PHE A 125 -23.74 0.15 -2.88
N GLN A 126 -24.05 -0.34 -4.09
CA GLN A 126 -25.27 -1.09 -4.36
C GLN A 126 -24.95 -2.47 -4.95
N CYS A 127 -25.65 -3.50 -4.47
CA CYS A 127 -25.64 -4.82 -5.08
C CYS A 127 -26.63 -4.86 -6.24
N GLU A 128 -26.16 -5.19 -7.44
CA GLU A 128 -27.00 -5.28 -8.63
C GLU A 128 -27.93 -6.50 -8.64
N GLN A 129 -27.67 -7.52 -7.81
CA GLN A 129 -28.49 -8.74 -7.75
C GLN A 129 -29.69 -8.62 -6.80
N CYS A 130 -29.45 -8.14 -5.58
CA CYS A 130 -30.48 -8.10 -4.52
C CYS A 130 -30.89 -6.68 -4.11
N GLY A 131 -30.24 -5.65 -4.65
CA GLY A 131 -30.52 -4.25 -4.35
C GLY A 131 -29.99 -3.76 -2.99
N GLN A 132 -29.24 -4.58 -2.23
CA GLN A 132 -28.65 -4.16 -0.96
C GLN A 132 -27.79 -2.92 -1.14
N VAL A 133 -27.96 -1.93 -0.27
CA VAL A 133 -27.14 -0.71 -0.23
C VAL A 133 -26.28 -0.70 1.04
N LYS A 134 -25.00 -0.37 0.89
CA LYS A 134 -24.07 -0.15 2.01
C LYS A 134 -23.56 1.29 1.98
N PHE A 135 -23.61 1.93 3.14
CA PHE A 135 -23.01 3.24 3.37
C PHE A 135 -21.71 3.08 4.12
N MET A 136 -20.65 3.70 3.60
CA MET A 136 -19.31 3.58 4.14
C MET A 136 -18.69 4.95 4.28
N ASN A 137 -17.88 5.15 5.33
CA ASN A 137 -17.12 6.38 5.47
C ASN A 137 -15.98 6.38 4.41
N PRO A 138 -15.91 7.38 3.52
CA PRO A 138 -14.95 7.42 2.42
C PRO A 138 -13.49 7.50 2.89
N LYS A 139 -13.22 7.85 4.16
CA LYS A 139 -11.84 7.83 4.71
C LYS A 139 -11.29 6.41 4.88
N PHE A 140 -12.16 5.40 4.98
CA PHE A 140 -11.78 4.00 5.15
C PHE A 140 -11.73 3.22 3.84
N ILE A 141 -12.17 3.84 2.74
CA ILE A 141 -12.14 3.25 1.40
C ILE A 141 -11.32 4.22 0.57
N ASP A 142 -10.04 3.91 0.32
CA ASP A 142 -9.11 4.83 -0.34
C ASP A 142 -9.80 5.65 -1.45
N PRO A 143 -9.95 6.98 -1.28
CA PRO A 143 -10.71 7.83 -2.19
C PRO A 143 -10.19 7.80 -3.64
N ARG A 144 -8.94 7.38 -3.86
CA ARG A 144 -8.33 7.24 -5.19
C ARG A 144 -8.87 6.02 -5.96
N ALA A 145 -9.24 4.95 -5.25
CA ALA A 145 -9.82 3.75 -5.84
C ALA A 145 -11.28 3.95 -6.30
N ILE A 146 -12.04 4.82 -5.61
CA ILE A 146 -13.44 5.14 -5.98
C ILE A 146 -13.49 6.09 -7.19
N LYS A 147 -12.64 7.12 -7.23
CA LYS A 147 -12.65 8.13 -8.31
C LYS A 147 -12.22 7.61 -9.68
N GLN A 148 -11.42 6.54 -9.76
CA GLN A 148 -11.05 5.92 -11.04
C GLN A 148 -12.22 5.17 -11.68
N ASN A 149 -13.09 4.54 -10.89
CA ASN A 149 -14.27 3.83 -11.40
C ASN A 149 -15.43 4.75 -11.78
N LEU A 150 -15.52 5.95 -11.19
CA LEU A 150 -16.59 6.93 -11.51
C LEU A 150 -16.29 7.81 -12.75
N ARG A 151 -15.07 7.76 -13.30
CA ARG A 151 -14.65 8.56 -14.49
C ARG A 151 -14.53 7.72 -15.77
N GLY A 152 -14.88 6.44 -15.73
CA GLY A 152 -14.78 5.49 -16.83
C GLY A 152 -16.13 5.05 -17.41
N GLY A 153 -17.10 5.97 -17.51
CA GLY A 153 -18.36 5.79 -18.21
C GLY A 153 -18.45 6.72 -19.41
#